data_AF-A0A437AB26-F1
#
_entry.id   AF-A0A437AB26-F1
#
_cell.length_a   1.000
_cell.length_b   1.000
_cell.length_c   1.000
_cell.angle_alpha   90.00
_cell.angle_beta   90.00
_cell.angle_gamma   90.00
#
_symmetry.space_group_name_H-M   'P 1'
#
loop_
_entity.id
_entity.type
_entity.pdbx_description
1 polymer ?
#
loop_
_entity_poly.entity_id
_entity_poly.type
_entity_poly.pdbx_seq_one_letter_code
_entity_poly.pdbx_strand_id
1 'polypeptide(L)'
;MKFTLFAPIVLLAASVAAIPMSTESSTLAAAGEEAVPQNFYEQYTKRQAKMSPKDFAIRRAERFNATTERIDFLKSIPDETFQKMADNDMKLHQATRALWNETIPDMAALPTPITPPPGGFPKFNGTRRGGPGGRRFGRFGPGGPRGPRGPGGRPDGERPSIRDFFVRMAEFRGASAETIEKLKNTDESEFAGLRDLNTKDKFIKEATLMGLDDKATFFGTVPQAIYDELDSLKAKTRAAHEDLRNGKVPTL
;
A
#
# COMPACT_ATOMS: atom_id res chain seq x y z
N MET A 1 -15.98 45.52 -58.20
CA MET A 1 -15.21 44.44 -57.57
C MET A 1 -16.13 43.26 -57.32
N LYS A 2 -15.61 42.04 -57.44
CA LYS A 2 -16.33 40.78 -57.66
C LYS A 2 -17.23 40.37 -56.48
N PHE A 3 -18.43 39.87 -56.80
CA PHE A 3 -19.31 39.10 -55.91
C PHE A 3 -18.79 37.66 -55.79
N THR A 4 -18.82 37.09 -54.59
CA THR A 4 -18.73 35.63 -54.36
C THR A 4 -19.79 35.21 -53.36
N LEU A 5 -20.82 34.54 -53.87
CA LEU A 5 -21.74 33.69 -53.13
C LEU A 5 -21.00 32.50 -52.52
N PHE A 6 -21.38 32.10 -51.31
CA PHE A 6 -21.18 30.73 -50.83
C PHE A 6 -22.52 30.16 -50.34
N ALA A 7 -22.82 28.97 -50.86
CA ALA A 7 -24.02 28.19 -50.66
C ALA A 7 -24.05 27.49 -49.28
N PRO A 8 -25.23 27.06 -48.78
CA PRO A 8 -25.35 26.36 -47.50
C PRO A 8 -25.01 24.87 -47.60
N ILE A 9 -24.27 24.38 -46.60
CA ILE A 9 -23.95 22.96 -46.42
C ILE A 9 -25.15 22.27 -45.76
N VAL A 10 -25.74 21.32 -46.50
CA VAL A 10 -26.66 20.30 -46.01
C VAL A 10 -25.83 19.18 -45.39
N LEU A 11 -26.09 18.79 -44.14
CA LEU A 11 -25.56 17.55 -43.59
C LEU A 11 -26.66 16.68 -42.96
N LEU A 12 -26.81 15.54 -43.62
CA LEU A 12 -27.53 14.30 -43.33
C LEU A 12 -27.77 13.98 -41.85
N ALA A 13 -29.04 13.69 -41.53
CA ALA A 13 -29.42 12.89 -40.37
C ALA A 13 -29.16 11.40 -40.66
N ALA A 14 -28.33 10.76 -39.84
CA ALA A 14 -28.15 9.30 -39.83
C ALA A 14 -28.96 8.70 -38.68
N SER A 15 -30.01 7.95 -39.05
CA SER A 15 -30.80 7.11 -38.17
C SER A 15 -29.97 5.90 -37.70
N VAL A 16 -29.66 5.83 -36.42
CA VAL A 16 -29.10 4.61 -35.80
C VAL A 16 -30.27 3.73 -35.35
N ALA A 17 -30.42 2.58 -36.02
CA ALA A 17 -31.34 1.54 -35.63
C ALA A 17 -30.91 0.91 -34.30
N ALA A 18 -31.86 0.79 -33.37
CA ALA A 18 -31.67 0.11 -32.09
C ALA A 18 -31.55 -1.40 -32.30
N ILE A 19 -30.45 -1.99 -31.80
CA ILE A 19 -30.28 -3.44 -31.69
C ILE A 19 -30.86 -3.87 -30.33
N PRO A 20 -31.88 -4.75 -30.27
CA PRO A 20 -32.33 -5.29 -29.00
C PRO A 20 -31.32 -6.32 -28.49
N MET A 21 -30.64 -6.01 -27.38
CA MET A 21 -29.85 -7.00 -26.64
C MET A 21 -30.79 -7.85 -25.80
N SER A 22 -30.89 -9.13 -26.16
CA SER A 22 -31.57 -10.16 -25.37
C SER A 22 -30.83 -10.37 -24.06
N THR A 23 -31.47 -10.03 -22.94
CA THR A 23 -31.03 -10.39 -21.60
C THR A 23 -31.40 -11.84 -21.30
N GLU A 24 -30.48 -12.77 -21.57
CA GLU A 24 -30.57 -14.11 -20.98
C GLU A 24 -29.97 -14.06 -19.57
N SER A 25 -30.87 -14.09 -18.59
CA SER A 25 -30.58 -14.25 -17.17
C SER A 25 -30.11 -15.67 -16.88
N SER A 26 -28.79 -15.86 -16.86
CA SER A 26 -28.15 -17.05 -16.28
C SER A 26 -28.23 -16.98 -14.76
N THR A 27 -29.13 -17.78 -14.18
CA THR A 27 -29.21 -18.05 -12.75
C THR A 27 -28.35 -19.27 -12.43
N LEU A 28 -27.05 -19.06 -12.27
CA LEU A 28 -26.14 -20.08 -11.74
C LEU A 28 -25.95 -19.83 -10.23
N ALA A 29 -26.55 -20.74 -9.48
CA ALA A 29 -26.53 -20.81 -8.03
C ALA A 29 -25.09 -20.74 -7.46
N ALA A 30 -24.83 -19.70 -6.67
CA ALA A 30 -23.62 -19.54 -5.89
C ALA A 30 -23.65 -20.53 -4.71
N ALA A 31 -23.00 -21.68 -4.90
CA ALA A 31 -22.72 -22.63 -3.83
C ALA A 31 -21.56 -22.11 -2.96
N GLY A 32 -21.88 -21.75 -1.71
CA GLY A 32 -21.00 -21.93 -0.55
C GLY A 32 -19.71 -21.10 -0.50
N GLU A 33 -19.81 -19.77 -0.41
CA GLU A 33 -18.75 -18.95 0.16
C GLU A 33 -18.85 -18.95 1.69
N GLU A 34 -18.01 -19.71 2.40
CA GLU A 34 -17.76 -19.42 3.81
C GLU A 34 -16.96 -18.11 3.87
N ALA A 35 -17.68 -17.01 4.06
CA ALA A 35 -17.12 -15.74 4.47
C ALA A 35 -16.19 -15.98 5.67
N VAL A 36 -14.93 -15.54 5.57
CA VAL A 36 -14.04 -15.50 6.74
C VAL A 36 -14.79 -14.79 7.85
N PRO A 37 -15.05 -15.44 9.00
CA PRO A 37 -15.95 -14.89 10.00
C PRO A 37 -15.42 -13.52 10.44
N GLN A 38 -16.30 -12.51 10.33
CA GLN A 38 -16.08 -11.10 10.70
C GLN A 38 -15.33 -10.95 12.04
N ASN A 39 -15.55 -11.90 12.95
CA ASN A 39 -14.93 -12.03 14.27
C ASN A 39 -13.39 -12.12 14.26
N PHE A 40 -12.73 -12.63 13.21
CA PHE A 40 -11.27 -12.77 13.20
C PHE A 40 -10.54 -11.42 13.10
N TYR A 41 -11.02 -10.53 12.23
CA TYR A 41 -10.43 -9.22 12.02
C TYR A 41 -10.74 -8.26 13.18
N GLU A 42 -11.93 -8.36 13.78
CA GLU A 42 -12.25 -7.65 15.02
C GLU A 42 -11.38 -8.09 16.20
N GLN A 43 -11.11 -9.39 16.34
CA GLN A 43 -10.23 -9.87 17.41
C GLN A 43 -8.77 -9.45 17.20
N TYR A 44 -8.29 -9.40 15.96
CA TYR A 44 -6.93 -8.95 15.65
C TYR A 44 -6.75 -7.45 15.94
N THR A 45 -7.72 -6.62 15.55
CA THR A 45 -7.73 -5.18 15.83
C THR A 45 -7.92 -4.87 17.32
N LYS A 46 -8.82 -5.59 18.02
CA LYS A 46 -9.00 -5.49 19.49
C LYS A 46 -7.75 -5.90 20.28
N ARG A 47 -6.92 -6.80 19.76
CA ARG A 47 -5.64 -7.21 20.40
C ARG A 47 -4.51 -6.23 20.13
N GLN A 48 -4.46 -5.60 18.95
CA GLN A 48 -3.47 -4.56 18.65
C GLN A 48 -3.76 -3.23 19.36
N ALA A 49 -5.04 -2.91 19.61
CA ALA A 49 -5.45 -1.71 20.35
C ALA A 49 -5.00 -1.69 21.83
N LYS A 50 -4.42 -2.78 22.36
CA LYS A 50 -4.00 -2.88 23.77
C LYS A 50 -2.48 -2.81 23.99
N MET A 51 -1.67 -2.73 22.93
CA MET A 51 -0.21 -2.82 23.02
C MET A 51 0.41 -1.46 22.73
N SER A 52 1.24 -0.95 23.65
CA SER A 52 1.97 0.30 23.42
C SER A 52 2.95 0.14 22.24
N PRO A 53 3.31 1.23 21.53
CA PRO A 53 4.33 1.17 20.48
C PRO A 53 5.66 0.56 20.95
N LYS A 54 6.04 0.80 22.21
CA LYS A 54 7.21 0.20 22.85
C LYS A 54 7.07 -1.31 23.04
N ASP A 55 5.96 -1.77 23.61
CA ASP A 55 5.70 -3.20 23.81
C ASP A 55 5.69 -3.94 22.47
N PHE A 56 5.14 -3.32 21.42
CA PHE A 56 5.19 -3.86 20.07
C PHE A 56 6.64 -4.00 19.58
N ALA A 57 7.49 -2.98 19.78
CA ALA A 57 8.89 -3.02 19.41
C ALA A 57 9.67 -4.11 20.16
N ILE A 58 9.46 -4.24 21.47
CA ILE A 58 10.10 -5.27 22.31
C ILE A 58 9.66 -6.66 21.86
N ARG A 59 8.36 -6.90 21.75
CA ARG A 59 7.81 -8.19 21.31
C ARG A 59 8.28 -8.58 19.92
N ARG A 60 8.44 -7.58 19.04
CA ARG A 60 9.03 -7.80 17.70
C ARG A 60 10.49 -8.22 17.83
N ALA A 61 11.28 -7.55 18.65
CA ALA A 61 12.69 -7.90 18.87
C ALA A 61 12.84 -9.33 19.43
N GLU A 62 12.03 -9.71 20.42
CA GLU A 62 11.97 -11.06 20.97
C GLU A 62 11.63 -12.11 19.90
N ARG A 63 10.64 -11.82 19.05
CA ARG A 63 10.24 -12.71 17.95
C ARG A 63 11.35 -12.97 16.93
N PHE A 64 12.24 -12.00 16.75
CA PHE A 64 13.39 -12.09 15.87
C PHE A 64 14.68 -12.49 16.61
N ASN A 65 14.58 -13.04 17.83
CA ASN A 65 15.71 -13.50 18.64
C ASN A 65 16.80 -12.42 18.82
N ALA A 66 16.40 -11.16 19.04
CA ALA A 66 17.35 -10.12 19.42
C ALA A 66 18.08 -10.49 20.73
N THR A 67 19.30 -9.96 20.92
CA THR A 67 20.07 -10.18 22.15
C THR A 67 19.34 -9.63 23.38
N THR A 68 19.63 -10.17 24.56
CA THR A 68 19.07 -9.67 25.83
C THR A 68 19.43 -8.20 26.06
N GLU A 69 20.69 -7.84 25.81
CA GLU A 69 21.17 -6.45 25.85
C GLU A 69 20.34 -5.52 24.97
N ARG A 70 19.95 -6.00 23.78
CA ARG A 70 19.12 -5.25 22.85
C ARG A 70 17.71 -5.05 23.38
N ILE A 71 17.13 -6.07 23.98
CA ILE A 71 15.79 -6.01 24.57
C ILE A 71 15.79 -5.06 25.78
N ASP A 72 16.82 -5.14 26.63
CA ASP A 72 16.93 -4.29 27.81
C ASP A 72 17.19 -2.83 27.45
N PHE A 73 17.96 -2.57 26.38
CA PHE A 73 18.06 -1.24 25.78
C PHE A 73 16.69 -0.71 25.28
N LEU A 74 15.87 -1.53 24.62
CA LEU A 74 14.54 -1.09 24.19
C LEU A 74 13.61 -0.80 25.37
N LYS A 75 13.76 -1.53 26.49
CA LYS A 75 13.01 -1.28 27.72
C LYS A 75 13.42 0.02 28.42
N SER A 76 14.68 0.43 28.31
CA SER A 76 15.20 1.64 28.96
C SER A 76 14.78 2.94 28.26
N ILE A 77 14.40 2.88 26.98
CA ILE A 77 13.90 4.04 26.24
C ILE A 77 12.49 4.43 26.74
N PRO A 78 12.19 5.72 26.96
CA PRO A 78 10.86 6.20 27.33
C PRO A 78 9.78 5.85 26.30
N ASP A 79 8.57 5.55 26.77
CA ASP A 79 7.42 5.21 25.92
C ASP A 79 7.05 6.35 24.96
N GLU A 80 7.23 7.60 25.41
CA GLU A 80 7.01 8.81 24.62
C GLU A 80 7.85 8.83 23.33
N THR A 81 9.09 8.32 23.37
CA THR A 81 9.95 8.24 22.18
C THR A 81 9.34 7.31 21.14
N PHE A 82 8.83 6.15 21.56
CA PHE A 82 8.17 5.21 20.65
C PHE A 82 6.83 5.74 20.14
N GLN A 83 6.10 6.50 20.96
CA GLN A 83 4.87 7.15 20.54
C GLN A 83 5.14 8.19 19.45
N LYS A 84 6.14 9.07 19.63
CA LYS A 84 6.55 10.04 18.59
C LYS A 84 6.97 9.37 17.28
N MET A 85 7.69 8.25 17.34
CA MET A 85 8.03 7.46 16.15
C MET A 85 6.77 6.96 15.44
N ALA A 86 5.87 6.34 16.19
CA ALA A 86 4.62 5.80 15.65
C ALA A 86 3.75 6.91 15.03
N ASP A 87 3.72 8.09 15.64
CA ASP A 87 2.99 9.25 15.13
C ASP A 87 3.59 9.75 13.81
N ASN A 88 4.92 9.88 13.72
CA ASN A 88 5.60 10.28 12.48
C ASN A 88 5.39 9.26 11.35
N ASP A 89 5.52 7.97 11.66
CA ASP A 89 5.25 6.88 10.70
C ASP A 89 3.80 6.92 10.19
N MET A 90 2.85 7.15 11.10
CA MET A 90 1.44 7.21 10.75
C MET A 90 1.13 8.44 9.89
N LYS A 91 1.64 9.62 10.24
CA LYS A 91 1.51 10.83 9.43
C LYS A 91 2.05 10.62 8.02
N LEU A 92 3.26 10.05 7.91
CA LEU A 92 3.87 9.75 6.61
C LEU A 92 3.00 8.78 5.80
N HIS A 93 2.47 7.73 6.43
CA HIS A 93 1.58 6.78 5.78
C HIS A 93 0.28 7.43 5.30
N GLN A 94 -0.38 8.22 6.14
CA GLN A 94 -1.63 8.90 5.82
C GLN A 94 -1.45 9.94 4.70
N ALA A 95 -0.43 10.77 4.79
CA ALA A 95 -0.10 11.77 3.76
C ALA A 95 0.20 11.09 2.42
N THR A 96 1.03 10.06 2.43
CA THR A 96 1.33 9.27 1.22
C THR A 96 0.05 8.68 0.63
N ARG A 97 -0.80 8.09 1.46
CA ARG A 97 -2.07 7.50 1.01
C ARG A 97 -3.02 8.55 0.44
N ALA A 98 -3.13 9.71 1.08
CA ALA A 98 -3.94 10.82 0.61
C ALA A 98 -3.50 11.27 -0.79
N LEU A 99 -2.18 11.45 -0.99
CA LEU A 99 -1.62 11.82 -2.29
C LEU A 99 -1.91 10.75 -3.36
N TRP A 100 -1.75 9.47 -3.03
CA TRP A 100 -2.08 8.38 -3.97
C TRP A 100 -3.58 8.27 -4.29
N ASN A 101 -4.44 8.81 -3.43
CA ASN A 101 -5.88 8.95 -3.64
C ASN A 101 -6.27 10.29 -4.31
N GLU A 102 -5.30 11.04 -4.86
CA GLU A 102 -5.53 12.34 -5.51
C GLU A 102 -6.11 13.41 -4.57
N THR A 103 -5.79 13.30 -3.27
CA THR A 103 -6.17 14.27 -2.26
C THR A 103 -4.93 14.95 -1.69
N ILE A 104 -4.92 16.28 -1.65
CA ILE A 104 -3.83 17.05 -1.03
C ILE A 104 -4.03 17.00 0.49
N PRO A 105 -3.11 16.38 1.25
CA PRO A 105 -3.26 16.27 2.70
C PRO A 105 -3.01 17.63 3.36
N ASP A 106 -3.81 17.95 4.38
CA ASP A 106 -3.48 18.99 5.36
C ASP A 106 -2.56 18.37 6.42
N MET A 107 -1.25 18.59 6.26
CA MET A 107 -0.22 17.99 7.11
C MET A 107 -0.35 18.36 8.59
N ALA A 108 -0.92 19.54 8.89
CA ALA A 108 -1.16 19.99 10.26
C ALA A 108 -2.35 19.26 10.91
N ALA A 109 -3.37 18.92 10.11
CA ALA A 109 -4.60 18.27 10.56
C ALA A 109 -4.57 16.72 10.45
N LEU A 110 -3.47 16.13 9.98
CA LEU A 110 -3.36 14.67 9.89
C LEU A 110 -3.46 14.03 11.28
N PRO A 111 -4.38 13.08 11.48
CA PRO A 111 -4.58 12.46 12.78
C PRO A 111 -3.33 11.70 13.21
N THR A 112 -2.71 12.15 14.30
CA THR A 112 -1.78 11.34 15.06
C THR A 112 -2.54 10.25 15.83
N PRO A 113 -2.05 9.01 15.88
CA PRO A 113 -2.75 7.94 16.57
C PRO A 113 -2.71 8.15 18.09
N ILE A 114 -3.77 8.74 18.65
CA ILE A 114 -4.20 8.37 20.00
C ILE A 114 -5.10 7.15 19.85
N THR A 115 -4.48 5.96 19.75
CA THR A 115 -5.20 4.67 19.61
C THR A 115 -5.99 4.57 18.30
N PRO A 116 -6.10 3.40 17.64
CA PRO A 116 -7.11 3.27 16.59
C PRO A 116 -8.49 3.62 17.19
N PRO A 117 -9.32 4.43 16.49
CA PRO A 117 -10.69 4.61 16.93
C PRO A 117 -11.36 3.24 17.08
N PRO A 118 -12.26 3.04 18.08
CA PRO A 118 -12.95 1.79 18.27
C PRO A 118 -13.89 1.56 17.08
N GLY A 119 -13.38 0.92 16.04
CA GLY A 119 -14.08 0.72 14.78
C GLY A 119 -13.15 0.80 13.57
N GLY A 120 -12.48 -0.33 13.30
CA GLY A 120 -12.03 -0.82 11.98
C GLY A 120 -11.48 0.15 10.92
N PHE A 121 -10.33 -0.20 10.36
CA PHE A 121 -9.84 0.35 9.09
C PHE A 121 -10.94 0.37 8.01
N PRO A 122 -11.03 1.41 7.16
CA PRO A 122 -12.03 1.48 6.10
C PRO A 122 -11.92 0.27 5.17
N LYS A 123 -13.09 -0.38 4.98
CA LYS A 123 -13.29 -1.59 4.20
C LYS A 123 -12.64 -1.46 2.83
N PHE A 124 -11.75 -2.40 2.52
CA PHE A 124 -11.23 -2.60 1.17
C PHE A 124 -12.38 -3.14 0.30
N ASN A 125 -13.05 -2.27 -0.46
CA ASN A 125 -14.05 -2.67 -1.45
C ASN A 125 -13.37 -3.19 -2.74
N GLY A 126 -12.39 -4.07 -2.57
CA GLY A 126 -11.73 -4.76 -3.66
C GLY A 126 -12.42 -6.09 -3.90
N THR A 127 -13.22 -6.16 -4.96
CA THR A 127 -13.65 -7.39 -5.62
C THR A 127 -12.41 -8.21 -6.01
N ARG A 128 -11.91 -9.03 -5.09
CA ARG A 128 -10.91 -10.06 -5.39
C ARG A 128 -11.57 -11.14 -6.23
N ARG A 129 -11.46 -11.01 -7.55
CA ARG A 129 -11.70 -12.07 -8.50
C ARG A 129 -10.78 -13.25 -8.16
N GLY A 130 -11.37 -14.35 -7.71
CA GLY A 130 -10.67 -15.53 -7.21
C GLY A 130 -9.81 -16.20 -8.28
N GLY A 131 -8.60 -16.59 -7.88
CA GLY A 131 -7.83 -17.65 -8.55
C GLY A 131 -8.20 -19.02 -7.95
N PRO A 132 -8.20 -20.11 -8.74
CA PRO A 132 -8.64 -21.41 -8.29
C PRO A 132 -7.52 -22.09 -7.48
N GLY A 133 -7.82 -22.49 -6.25
CA GLY A 133 -6.88 -23.28 -5.45
C GLY A 133 -7.18 -23.27 -3.95
N GLY A 134 -8.27 -23.92 -3.55
CA GLY A 134 -8.56 -24.16 -2.14
C GLY A 134 -7.44 -24.90 -1.43
N ARG A 135 -6.87 -24.30 -0.39
CA ARG A 135 -6.17 -25.04 0.67
C ARG A 135 -6.86 -24.75 1.99
N ARG A 136 -7.49 -25.81 2.52
CA ARG A 136 -8.10 -25.91 3.84
C ARG A 136 -7.14 -25.39 4.90
N PHE A 137 -7.54 -24.35 5.64
CA PHE A 137 -6.84 -23.90 6.84
C PHE A 137 -7.10 -24.90 7.97
N GLY A 138 -6.24 -25.91 8.07
CA GLY A 138 -6.16 -26.77 9.25
C GLY A 138 -5.67 -25.99 10.48
N ARG A 139 -6.58 -25.77 11.42
CA ARG A 139 -6.42 -26.00 12.86
C ARG A 139 -5.02 -25.71 13.44
N PHE A 140 -4.77 -24.47 13.83
CA PHE A 140 -3.67 -24.10 14.73
C PHE A 140 -3.99 -24.53 16.16
N GLY A 141 -3.55 -25.73 16.56
CA GLY A 141 -3.36 -26.10 17.97
C GLY A 141 -1.90 -25.84 18.39
N PRO A 142 -1.62 -25.51 19.66
CA PRO A 142 -0.27 -25.31 20.15
C PRO A 142 0.38 -26.67 20.45
N GLY A 143 1.58 -26.94 19.91
CA GLY A 143 2.47 -28.00 20.42
C GLY A 143 2.80 -29.20 19.52
N GLY A 144 2.76 -29.09 18.19
CA GLY A 144 3.22 -30.17 17.28
C GLY A 144 4.66 -29.99 16.78
N PRO A 145 5.47 -31.06 16.65
CA PRO A 145 6.80 -31.02 16.04
C PRO A 145 6.72 -30.48 14.61
N ARG A 146 7.73 -29.70 14.19
CA ARG A 146 7.84 -29.13 12.84
C ARG A 146 7.81 -30.24 11.78
N GLY A 147 6.63 -30.50 11.22
CA GLY A 147 6.48 -31.37 10.06
C GLY A 147 7.22 -30.80 8.84
N PRO A 148 7.68 -31.66 7.91
CA PRO A 148 8.42 -31.23 6.73
C PRO A 148 7.55 -30.32 5.86
N ARG A 149 8.12 -29.17 5.49
CA ARG A 149 7.49 -28.18 4.61
C ARG A 149 7.08 -28.87 3.30
N GLY A 150 5.80 -28.82 2.96
CA GLY A 150 5.30 -29.35 1.69
C GLY A 150 5.92 -28.65 0.47
N PRO A 151 5.84 -29.27 -0.72
CA PRO A 151 6.58 -28.89 -1.94
C PRO A 151 6.04 -27.62 -2.66
N GLY A 152 5.48 -26.67 -1.91
CA GLY A 152 5.05 -25.36 -2.41
C GLY A 152 5.57 -24.19 -1.57
N GLY A 153 6.47 -24.45 -0.61
CA GLY A 153 7.25 -23.39 0.01
C GLY A 153 8.22 -22.84 -1.03
N ARG A 154 8.16 -21.54 -1.31
CA ARG A 154 9.18 -20.87 -2.13
C ARG A 154 10.57 -21.32 -1.65
N PRO A 155 11.46 -21.73 -2.56
CA PRO A 155 12.81 -22.14 -2.19
C PRO A 155 13.46 -21.04 -1.35
N ASP A 156 14.27 -21.47 -0.40
CA ASP A 156 14.73 -20.67 0.72
C ASP A 156 15.18 -19.24 0.34
N GLY A 157 14.52 -18.24 0.95
CA GLY A 157 15.20 -17.02 1.37
C GLY A 157 15.55 -15.96 0.33
N GLU A 158 15.28 -16.13 -0.96
CA GLU A 158 15.51 -15.04 -1.93
C GLU A 158 14.57 -13.86 -1.62
N ARG A 159 15.17 -12.75 -1.20
CA ARG A 159 14.45 -11.48 -1.00
C ARG A 159 13.85 -11.10 -2.36
N PRO A 160 12.54 -10.75 -2.43
CA PRO A 160 11.96 -10.26 -3.68
C PRO A 160 12.83 -9.16 -4.26
N SER A 161 13.10 -9.23 -5.57
CA SER A 161 13.81 -8.16 -6.27
C SER A 161 13.04 -6.84 -6.14
N ILE A 162 13.71 -5.71 -6.39
CA ILE A 162 13.01 -4.41 -6.34
C ILE A 162 11.91 -4.40 -7.41
N ARG A 163 12.18 -4.99 -8.58
CA ARG A 163 11.21 -5.20 -9.65
C ARG A 163 9.99 -6.00 -9.18
N ASP A 164 10.18 -7.13 -8.49
CA ASP A 164 9.05 -7.94 -7.99
C ASP A 164 8.16 -7.16 -7.03
N PHE A 165 8.76 -6.30 -6.22
CA PHE A 165 8.01 -5.40 -5.34
C PHE A 165 7.18 -4.38 -6.14
N PHE A 166 7.76 -3.79 -7.18
CA PHE A 166 7.06 -2.87 -8.07
C PHE A 166 5.90 -3.53 -8.83
N VAL A 167 6.12 -4.71 -9.39
CA VAL A 167 5.08 -5.50 -10.07
C VAL A 167 3.89 -5.75 -9.15
N ARG A 168 4.14 -6.18 -7.91
CA ARG A 168 3.07 -6.38 -6.91
C ARG A 168 2.36 -5.09 -6.53
N MET A 169 3.10 -3.97 -6.45
CA MET A 169 2.50 -2.68 -6.14
C MET A 169 1.61 -2.21 -7.28
N ALA A 170 2.05 -2.39 -8.53
CA ALA A 170 1.27 -2.08 -9.73
C ALA A 170 -0.01 -2.93 -9.80
N GLU A 171 0.09 -4.24 -9.57
CA GLU A 171 -1.06 -5.14 -9.45
C GLU A 171 -2.04 -4.69 -8.36
N PHE A 172 -1.54 -4.35 -7.18
CA PHE A 172 -2.36 -3.88 -6.07
C PHE A 172 -3.07 -2.55 -6.37
N ARG A 173 -2.47 -1.70 -7.20
CA ARG A 173 -2.99 -0.41 -7.62
C ARG A 173 -3.86 -0.47 -8.88
N GLY A 174 -4.06 -1.65 -9.46
CA GLY A 174 -4.92 -1.84 -10.62
C GLY A 174 -4.27 -1.44 -11.95
N ALA A 175 -2.94 -1.49 -12.06
CA ALA A 175 -2.27 -1.32 -13.34
C ALA A 175 -2.75 -2.36 -14.38
N SER A 176 -2.75 -1.99 -15.65
CA SER A 176 -3.17 -2.89 -16.73
C SER A 176 -2.23 -4.11 -16.86
N ALA A 177 -2.75 -5.21 -17.41
CA ALA A 177 -1.94 -6.42 -17.65
C ALA A 177 -0.73 -6.13 -18.55
N GLU A 178 -0.90 -5.27 -19.55
CA GLU A 178 0.18 -4.82 -20.45
C GLU A 178 1.29 -4.09 -19.67
N THR A 179 0.92 -3.22 -18.73
CA THR A 179 1.90 -2.52 -17.91
C THR A 179 2.60 -3.47 -16.95
N ILE A 180 1.88 -4.42 -16.36
CA ILE A 180 2.48 -5.45 -15.50
C ILE A 180 3.49 -6.29 -16.28
N GLU A 181 3.20 -6.65 -17.52
CA GLU A 181 4.12 -7.38 -18.39
C GLU A 181 5.35 -6.54 -18.76
N LYS A 182 5.16 -5.26 -19.10
CA LYS A 182 6.27 -4.32 -19.32
C LYS A 182 7.18 -4.24 -18.10
N LEU A 183 6.61 -4.04 -16.90
CA LEU A 183 7.36 -3.95 -15.65
C LEU A 183 8.17 -5.21 -15.31
N LYS A 184 7.70 -6.39 -15.70
CA LYS A 184 8.45 -7.65 -15.53
C LYS A 184 9.67 -7.72 -16.44
N ASN A 185 9.61 -7.07 -17.60
CA ASN A 185 10.66 -7.04 -18.61
C ASN A 185 11.60 -5.83 -18.48
N THR A 186 11.23 -4.82 -17.70
CA THR A 186 12.09 -3.68 -17.37
C THR A 186 13.32 -4.12 -16.56
N ASP A 187 14.45 -3.47 -16.83
CA ASP A 187 15.71 -3.73 -16.13
C ASP A 187 15.66 -3.27 -14.67
N GLU A 188 16.33 -4.00 -13.77
CA GLU A 188 16.30 -3.70 -12.33
C GLU A 188 16.95 -2.34 -12.00
N SER A 189 17.88 -1.87 -12.83
CA SER A 189 18.55 -0.57 -12.65
C SER A 189 17.58 0.62 -12.70
N GLU A 190 16.49 0.53 -13.48
CA GLU A 190 15.48 1.58 -13.55
C GLU A 190 14.75 1.78 -12.21
N PHE A 191 14.58 0.69 -11.47
CA PHE A 191 13.93 0.70 -10.16
C PHE A 191 14.89 1.04 -9.02
N ALA A 192 16.18 0.72 -9.16
CA ALA A 192 17.19 1.03 -8.15
C ALA A 192 17.27 2.54 -7.89
N GLY A 193 17.27 3.35 -8.97
CA GLY A 193 17.35 4.81 -8.89
C GLY A 193 16.13 5.48 -8.25
N LEU A 194 14.99 4.80 -8.11
CA LEU A 194 13.78 5.36 -7.47
C LEU A 194 13.96 5.63 -5.97
N ARG A 195 14.95 4.98 -5.34
CA ARG A 195 15.20 5.13 -3.90
C ARG A 195 15.88 6.46 -3.56
N ASP A 196 16.63 7.00 -4.50
CA ASP A 196 17.49 8.18 -4.29
C ASP A 196 16.81 9.48 -4.73
N LEU A 197 15.64 9.38 -5.40
CA LEU A 197 14.83 10.52 -5.77
C LEU A 197 14.16 11.15 -4.54
N ASN A 198 13.92 12.46 -4.61
CA ASN A 198 13.02 13.15 -3.69
C ASN A 198 11.59 12.58 -3.78
N THR A 199 10.73 12.86 -2.80
CA THR A 199 9.40 12.22 -2.76
C THR A 199 8.53 12.58 -3.97
N LYS A 200 8.66 13.80 -4.50
CA LYS A 200 7.90 14.26 -5.67
C LYS A 200 8.26 13.48 -6.93
N ASP A 201 9.53 13.52 -7.31
CA ASP A 201 10.06 12.88 -8.52
C ASP A 201 9.88 11.37 -8.44
N LYS A 202 10.03 10.81 -7.23
CA LYS A 202 9.69 9.41 -6.97
C LYS A 202 8.23 9.12 -7.31
N PHE A 203 7.27 9.88 -6.79
CA PHE A 203 5.85 9.62 -7.05
C PHE A 203 5.48 9.76 -8.53
N ILE A 204 6.01 10.79 -9.19
CA ILE A 204 5.80 10.99 -10.64
C ILE A 204 6.37 9.79 -11.41
N LYS A 205 7.62 9.41 -11.17
CA LYS A 205 8.26 8.30 -11.88
C LYS A 205 7.60 6.96 -11.59
N GLU A 206 7.19 6.70 -10.34
CA GLU A 206 6.42 5.50 -9.99
C GLU A 206 5.07 5.44 -10.73
N ALA A 207 4.34 6.56 -10.81
CA ALA A 207 3.07 6.62 -11.53
C ALA A 207 3.26 6.40 -13.03
N THR A 208 4.27 7.02 -13.64
CA THR A 208 4.59 6.82 -15.07
C THR A 208 4.96 5.38 -15.37
N LEU A 209 5.80 4.74 -14.54
CA LEU A 209 6.16 3.32 -14.71
C LEU A 209 4.94 2.39 -14.59
N MET A 210 3.95 2.79 -13.79
CA MET A 210 2.69 2.05 -13.64
C MET A 210 1.63 2.40 -14.69
N GLY A 211 1.93 3.29 -15.65
CA GLY A 211 0.97 3.74 -16.66
C GLY A 211 -0.21 4.50 -16.06
N LEU A 212 0.01 5.21 -14.95
CA LEU A 212 -0.99 6.01 -14.24
C LEU A 212 -0.74 7.50 -14.53
N ASP A 213 -0.86 7.89 -15.80
CA ASP A 213 -0.49 9.24 -16.27
C ASP A 213 -1.31 10.35 -15.60
N ASP A 214 -2.58 10.09 -15.29
CA ASP A 214 -3.43 11.03 -14.54
C ASP A 214 -2.87 11.29 -13.14
N LYS A 215 -2.34 10.26 -12.47
CA LYS A 215 -1.69 10.40 -11.16
C LYS A 215 -0.36 11.11 -11.26
N ALA A 216 0.45 10.82 -12.28
CA ALA A 216 1.69 11.54 -12.52
C ALA A 216 1.42 13.04 -12.70
N THR A 217 0.37 13.38 -13.45
CA THR A 217 -0.11 14.76 -13.63
C THR A 217 -0.54 15.38 -12.31
N PHE A 218 -1.36 14.69 -11.51
CA PHE A 218 -1.78 15.13 -10.19
C PHE A 218 -0.58 15.42 -9.26
N PHE A 219 0.42 14.55 -9.21
CA PHE A 219 1.63 14.80 -8.41
C PHE A 219 2.41 16.05 -8.87
N GLY A 220 2.27 16.45 -10.14
CA GLY A 220 2.81 17.71 -10.63
C GLY A 220 2.11 18.96 -10.04
N THR A 221 0.84 18.85 -9.64
CA THR A 221 0.03 19.99 -9.15
C THR A 221 0.08 20.18 -7.63
N VAL A 222 0.55 19.18 -6.88
CA VAL A 222 0.69 19.25 -5.42
C VAL A 222 1.74 20.29 -5.03
N PRO A 223 1.46 21.18 -4.06
CA PRO A 223 2.42 22.19 -3.60
C PRO A 223 3.73 21.59 -3.11
N GLN A 224 4.86 22.19 -3.49
CA GLN A 224 6.20 21.71 -3.12
C GLN A 224 6.39 21.58 -1.60
N ALA A 225 5.80 22.50 -0.82
CA ALA A 225 5.85 22.47 0.64
C ALA A 225 5.37 21.15 1.26
N ILE A 226 4.38 20.47 0.64
CA ILE A 226 3.89 19.16 1.11
C ILE A 226 4.96 18.09 0.93
N TYR A 227 5.69 18.11 -0.18
CA TYR A 227 6.78 17.18 -0.45
C TYR A 227 7.98 17.44 0.48
N ASP A 228 8.32 18.70 0.71
CA ASP A 228 9.42 19.08 1.60
C ASP A 228 9.15 18.61 3.04
N GLU A 229 7.90 18.74 3.50
CA GLU A 229 7.49 18.25 4.82
C GLU A 229 7.54 16.71 4.90
N LEU A 230 7.08 16.02 3.86
CA LEU A 230 7.18 14.55 3.76
C LEU A 230 8.63 14.06 3.77
N ASP A 231 9.52 14.72 3.03
CA ASP A 231 10.94 14.39 2.99
C ASP A 231 11.61 14.65 4.35
N SER A 232 11.25 15.74 5.03
CA SER A 232 11.70 16.03 6.39
C SER A 232 11.25 14.96 7.39
N LEU A 233 9.96 14.58 7.38
CA LEU A 233 9.43 13.51 8.24
C LEU A 233 10.12 12.18 7.97
N LYS A 234 10.28 11.81 6.70
CA LYS A 234 10.96 10.58 6.29
C LYS A 234 12.41 10.54 6.77
N ALA A 235 13.14 11.65 6.65
CA ALA A 235 14.52 11.76 7.13
C ALA A 235 14.60 11.60 8.65
N LYS A 236 13.73 12.28 9.41
CA LYS A 236 13.65 12.16 10.88
C LYS A 236 13.34 10.73 11.33
N THR A 237 12.32 10.10 10.75
CA THR A 237 11.96 8.73 11.10
C THR A 237 13.06 7.74 10.74
N ARG A 238 13.69 7.90 9.57
CA ARG A 238 14.83 7.06 9.18
C ARG A 238 15.99 7.20 10.17
N ALA A 239 16.38 8.43 10.52
CA ALA A 239 17.44 8.69 11.49
C ALA A 239 17.10 8.04 12.85
N ALA A 240 15.86 8.18 13.33
CA ALA A 240 15.44 7.55 14.58
C ALA A 240 15.49 6.01 14.56
N HIS A 241 15.11 5.38 13.44
CA HIS A 241 15.28 3.93 13.30
C HIS A 241 16.74 3.50 13.22
N GLU A 242 17.60 4.30 12.60
CA GLU A 242 19.04 4.05 12.55
C GLU A 242 19.68 4.21 13.94
N ASP A 243 19.33 5.25 14.69
CA ASP A 243 19.75 5.44 16.07
C ASP A 243 19.32 4.27 16.94
N LEU A 244 18.04 3.87 16.86
CA LEU A 244 17.58 2.67 17.53
C LEU A 244 18.46 1.51 17.13
N ARG A 245 18.64 1.20 15.84
CA ARG A 245 19.45 0.05 15.39
C ARG A 245 20.87 0.06 15.96
N ASN A 246 21.46 1.25 16.12
CA ASN A 246 22.81 1.44 16.64
C ASN A 246 22.88 1.50 18.18
N GLY A 247 21.77 1.29 18.89
CA GLY A 247 21.73 1.31 20.36
C GLY A 247 21.76 2.73 20.95
N LYS A 248 21.32 3.73 20.18
CA LYS A 248 21.20 5.13 20.60
C LYS A 248 19.74 5.50 20.80
N VAL A 249 19.47 6.35 21.79
CA VAL A 249 18.13 6.90 22.03
C VAL A 249 17.84 7.95 20.95
N PRO A 250 16.78 7.80 20.15
CA PRO A 250 16.44 8.76 19.10
C PRO A 250 16.09 10.14 19.64
N THR A 251 16.49 11.18 18.92
CA THR A 251 16.03 12.56 19.14
C THR A 251 14.94 12.90 18.13
N LEU A 252 13.69 12.98 18.60
CA LEU A 252 12.47 13.20 17.80
C LEU A 252 11.63 14.38 18.29
#